data_AF-A0A2P5IE72-F1
#
_entry.id   AF-A0A2P5IE72-F1
#
_cell.length_a   1.000
_cell.length_b   1.000
_cell.length_c   1.000
_cell.angle_alpha   90.00
_cell.angle_beta   90.00
_cell.angle_gamma   90.00
#
_symmetry.space_group_name_H-M   'P 1'
#
loop_
_entity.id
_entity.type
_entity.pdbx_description
1 polymer ?
#
loop_
_entity_poly.entity_id
_entity_poly.type
_entity_poly.pdbx_seq_one_letter_code
_entity_poly.pdbx_strand_id
1 'polypeptide(L)'
;MTSIASKLRRATASIPFLLVAAWCLEAMDLNKIVETAKPSADSGFIRWDDKEVKILDNFHGVQFLDDLWRGGMATFSTSSFGYDPIGRWQFFSFLVDLGPFYAIWILESTRGANSWTPAYMYRHALLVPLVLVLHTAVVFGMFFAPTLESRHYWAWAWELVPMWIGIGNILGGQAIRLLGVKRRISASPRLMLVGLGLISLGVWGYTLLYSPYSIGTLFFPEAGPQPGLVLHTRKTFQSDEVGLCVATFLWLVYSYLDLYIAGLVGISSLLFAMLLPIVAVCIGPGATFVLGWYARERVFDSIKKD
;
A
#
# COMPACT_ATOMS: atom_id res chain seq x y z
N MET A 1 33.30 -8.43 3.09
CA MET A 1 32.65 -8.94 1.86
C MET A 1 31.82 -10.16 2.22
N THR A 2 30.52 -10.19 1.94
CA THR A 2 29.67 -11.39 2.16
C THR A 2 30.06 -12.51 1.21
N SER A 3 30.17 -13.75 1.72
CA SER A 3 30.53 -14.93 0.90
C SER A 3 29.48 -15.24 -0.18
N ILE A 4 29.90 -15.91 -1.26
CA ILE A 4 28.99 -16.39 -2.32
C ILE A 4 27.90 -17.27 -1.75
N ALA A 5 28.24 -18.17 -0.81
CA ALA A 5 27.27 -19.02 -0.12
C ALA A 5 26.19 -18.21 0.62
N SER A 6 26.57 -17.12 1.28
CA SER A 6 25.59 -16.23 1.94
C SER A 6 24.68 -15.52 0.95
N LYS A 7 25.17 -15.16 -0.24
CA LYS A 7 24.35 -14.55 -1.29
C LYS A 7 23.37 -15.55 -1.88
N LEU A 8 23.82 -16.77 -2.19
CA LEU A 8 22.94 -17.85 -2.67
C LEU A 8 21.84 -18.15 -1.65
N ARG A 9 22.17 -18.28 -0.36
CA ARG A 9 21.18 -18.52 0.68
C ARG A 9 20.08 -17.45 0.71
N ARG A 10 20.46 -16.17 0.60
CA ARG A 10 19.48 -15.06 0.58
C ARG A 10 18.63 -15.08 -0.70
N ALA A 11 19.23 -15.41 -1.85
CA ALA A 11 18.50 -15.54 -3.11
C ALA A 11 17.50 -16.71 -3.09
N THR A 12 17.89 -17.84 -2.51
CA THR A 12 16.97 -18.97 -2.31
C THR A 12 15.86 -18.61 -1.32
N ALA A 13 16.22 -17.94 -0.21
CA ALA A 13 15.24 -17.46 0.76
C ALA A 13 14.25 -16.46 0.14
N SER A 14 14.62 -15.73 -0.92
CA SER A 14 13.70 -14.79 -1.58
C SER A 14 12.72 -15.43 -2.57
N ILE A 15 12.88 -16.70 -2.94
CA ILE A 15 12.00 -17.40 -3.90
C ILE A 15 10.51 -17.29 -3.53
N PRO A 16 10.09 -17.46 -2.26
CA PRO A 16 8.68 -17.31 -1.90
C PRO A 16 8.07 -15.95 -2.26
N PHE A 17 8.83 -14.84 -2.19
CA PHE A 17 8.31 -13.54 -2.62
C PHE A 17 8.06 -13.49 -4.12
N LEU A 18 8.93 -14.13 -4.91
CA LEU A 18 8.75 -14.24 -6.36
C LEU A 18 7.55 -15.11 -6.73
N LEU A 19 7.31 -16.19 -5.97
CA LEU A 19 6.13 -17.03 -6.15
C LEU A 19 4.83 -16.27 -5.83
N VAL A 20 4.82 -15.49 -4.75
CA VAL A 20 3.69 -14.62 -4.39
C VAL A 20 3.45 -13.57 -5.47
N ALA A 21 4.51 -12.93 -5.98
CA ALA A 21 4.40 -11.96 -7.06
C ALA A 21 3.89 -12.59 -8.37
N ALA A 22 4.40 -13.77 -8.74
CA ALA A 22 3.96 -14.50 -9.92
C ALA A 22 2.48 -14.89 -9.82
N TRP A 23 2.07 -15.44 -8.67
CA TRP A 23 0.66 -15.74 -8.39
C TRP A 23 -0.21 -14.50 -8.47
N CYS A 24 0.21 -13.39 -7.88
CA CYS A 24 -0.54 -12.13 -7.89
C CYS A 24 -0.73 -11.62 -9.32
N LEU A 25 0.33 -11.58 -10.13
CA LEU A 25 0.27 -11.16 -11.53
C LEU A 25 -0.63 -12.05 -12.38
N GLU A 26 -0.56 -13.36 -12.18
CA GLU A 26 -1.44 -14.33 -12.86
C GLU A 26 -2.90 -14.16 -12.44
N ALA A 27 -3.16 -14.03 -11.14
CA ALA A 27 -4.51 -13.89 -10.59
C ALA A 27 -5.19 -12.59 -11.03
N MET A 28 -4.43 -11.49 -11.11
CA MET A 28 -4.92 -10.19 -11.56
C MET A 28 -5.28 -10.15 -13.05
N ASP A 29 -4.60 -10.94 -13.89
CA ASP A 29 -4.76 -10.96 -15.36
C ASP A 29 -4.88 -9.53 -15.93
N LEU A 30 -3.74 -8.83 -15.94
CA LEU A 30 -3.66 -7.43 -16.35
C LEU A 30 -4.15 -7.19 -17.79
N ASN A 31 -3.98 -8.17 -18.68
CA ASN A 31 -4.45 -8.08 -20.06
C ASN A 31 -5.98 -7.95 -20.09
N LYS A 32 -6.67 -8.75 -19.29
CA LYS A 32 -8.13 -8.70 -19.18
C LYS A 32 -8.62 -7.42 -18.50
N ILE A 33 -7.88 -6.86 -17.55
CA ILE A 33 -8.19 -5.52 -17.00
C ILE A 33 -8.16 -4.48 -18.11
N VAL A 34 -7.09 -4.46 -18.91
CA VAL A 34 -6.94 -3.51 -20.02
C VAL A 34 -8.06 -3.70 -21.04
N GLU A 35 -8.37 -4.95 -21.42
CA GLU A 35 -9.45 -5.27 -22.36
C GLU A 35 -10.82 -4.81 -21.85
N THR A 36 -11.14 -5.07 -20.57
CA THR A 36 -12.44 -4.72 -19.98
C THR A 36 -12.57 -3.22 -19.69
N ALA A 37 -11.47 -2.50 -19.46
CA ALA A 37 -11.46 -1.05 -19.27
C ALA A 37 -11.47 -0.27 -20.59
N LYS A 38 -11.03 -0.90 -21.69
CA LYS A 38 -10.89 -0.28 -23.01
C LYS A 38 -12.14 0.47 -23.51
N PRO A 39 -13.38 -0.05 -23.38
CA PRO A 39 -14.57 0.69 -23.83
C PRO A 39 -14.75 2.05 -23.12
N SER A 40 -14.38 2.14 -21.84
CA SER A 40 -14.44 3.40 -21.10
C SER A 40 -13.32 4.34 -21.53
N ALA A 41 -12.10 3.81 -21.70
CA ALA A 41 -10.95 4.59 -22.16
C ALA A 41 -11.16 5.17 -23.57
N ASP A 42 -11.65 4.36 -24.51
CA ASP A 42 -11.87 4.75 -25.91
C ASP A 42 -13.04 5.75 -26.03
N SER A 43 -14.12 5.56 -25.24
CA SER A 43 -15.26 6.48 -25.29
C SER A 43 -15.03 7.78 -24.51
N GLY A 44 -14.08 7.79 -23.57
CA GLY A 44 -13.85 8.92 -22.65
C GLY A 44 -14.91 9.05 -21.55
N PHE A 45 -15.76 8.03 -21.36
CA PHE A 45 -16.79 8.01 -20.32
C PHE A 45 -16.80 6.67 -19.58
N ILE A 46 -16.95 6.74 -18.27
CA ILE A 46 -17.24 5.58 -17.42
C ILE A 46 -18.76 5.49 -17.30
N ARG A 47 -19.32 4.34 -17.68
CA ARG A 47 -20.78 4.11 -17.69
C ARG A 47 -21.15 2.88 -16.88
N TRP A 48 -22.22 3.00 -16.10
CA TRP A 48 -22.85 1.89 -15.38
C TRP A 48 -24.32 2.26 -15.13
N ASP A 49 -25.21 1.30 -15.31
CA ASP A 49 -26.66 1.53 -15.24
C ASP A 49 -27.06 2.76 -16.09
N ASP A 50 -27.77 3.72 -15.49
CA ASP A 50 -28.19 4.98 -16.12
C ASP A 50 -27.25 6.17 -15.79
N LYS A 51 -26.03 5.90 -15.31
CA LYS A 51 -25.06 6.93 -14.91
C LYS A 51 -23.85 6.96 -15.83
N GLU A 52 -23.31 8.16 -16.05
CA GLU A 52 -22.05 8.36 -16.73
C GLU A 52 -21.20 9.44 -16.09
N VAL A 53 -19.88 9.26 -16.14
CA VAL A 53 -18.89 10.24 -15.69
C VAL A 53 -17.84 10.39 -16.78
N LYS A 54 -17.56 11.63 -17.18
CA LYS A 54 -16.52 11.93 -18.17
C LYS A 54 -15.14 11.65 -17.56
N ILE A 55 -14.29 10.94 -18.30
CA ILE A 55 -12.89 10.74 -17.92
C ILE A 55 -12.12 12.05 -18.12
N LEU A 56 -11.26 12.42 -17.16
CA LEU A 56 -10.41 13.61 -17.29
C LEU A 56 -9.40 13.37 -18.41
N ASP A 57 -9.34 14.31 -19.36
CA ASP A 57 -8.53 14.17 -20.56
C ASP A 57 -7.11 14.77 -20.43
N ASN A 58 -6.88 15.60 -19.42
CA ASN A 58 -5.65 16.38 -19.26
C ASN A 58 -5.41 16.71 -17.78
N PHE A 59 -5.32 15.69 -16.93
CA PHE A 59 -5.14 15.90 -15.49
C PHE A 59 -3.70 16.30 -15.16
N HIS A 60 -2.72 15.66 -15.81
CA HIS A 60 -1.31 15.88 -15.53
C HIS A 60 -0.68 17.00 -16.36
N GLY A 61 -1.33 17.45 -17.43
CA GLY A 61 -0.72 18.36 -18.40
C GLY A 61 0.29 17.66 -19.32
N VAL A 62 0.37 16.33 -19.27
CA VAL A 62 1.32 15.51 -20.03
C VAL A 62 0.56 14.35 -20.65
N GLN A 63 0.28 14.48 -21.96
CA GLN A 63 -0.56 13.54 -22.69
C GLN A 63 -0.16 12.07 -22.48
N PHE A 64 1.15 11.76 -22.49
CA PHE A 64 1.62 10.40 -22.25
C PHE A 64 1.16 9.83 -20.89
N LEU A 65 1.22 10.63 -19.82
CA LEU A 65 0.78 10.20 -18.50
C LEU A 65 -0.74 10.05 -18.44
N ASP A 66 -1.47 11.01 -19.04
CA ASP A 66 -2.92 10.95 -19.09
C ASP A 66 -3.41 9.73 -19.90
N ASP A 67 -2.79 9.42 -21.03
CA ASP A 67 -3.11 8.25 -21.84
C ASP A 67 -2.77 6.93 -21.14
N LEU A 68 -1.64 6.88 -20.42
CA LEU A 68 -1.21 5.70 -19.65
C LEU A 68 -2.22 5.35 -18.55
N TRP A 69 -2.72 6.36 -17.81
CA TRP A 69 -3.59 6.13 -16.65
C TRP A 69 -5.09 6.11 -16.98
N ARG A 70 -5.49 6.59 -18.16
CA ARG A 70 -6.90 6.68 -18.59
C ARG A 70 -7.67 5.37 -18.41
N GLY A 71 -7.07 4.24 -18.80
CA GLY A 71 -7.66 2.91 -18.64
C GLY A 71 -7.80 2.50 -17.17
N GLY A 72 -6.78 2.76 -16.36
CA GLY A 72 -6.79 2.47 -14.92
C GLY A 72 -7.93 3.18 -14.19
N MET A 73 -8.27 4.42 -14.59
CA MET A 73 -9.36 5.15 -13.95
C MET A 73 -10.72 4.47 -14.06
N ALA A 74 -10.99 3.77 -15.17
CA ALA A 74 -12.20 2.97 -15.30
C ALA A 74 -12.19 1.79 -14.32
N THR A 75 -11.03 1.14 -14.12
CA THR A 75 -10.83 0.10 -13.11
C THR A 75 -11.13 0.63 -11.70
N PHE A 76 -10.47 1.70 -11.25
CA PHE A 76 -10.67 2.25 -9.89
C PHE A 76 -12.09 2.80 -9.64
N SER A 77 -12.78 3.23 -10.69
CA SER A 77 -14.14 3.76 -10.58
C SER A 77 -15.15 2.74 -10.05
N THR A 78 -14.95 1.45 -10.32
CA THR A 78 -15.80 0.35 -9.81
C THR A 78 -16.03 0.44 -8.31
N SER A 79 -14.96 0.69 -7.56
CA SER A 79 -14.98 0.77 -6.11
C SER A 79 -15.22 2.20 -5.60
N SER A 80 -14.54 3.20 -6.18
CA SER A 80 -14.61 4.58 -5.71
C SER A 80 -15.97 5.25 -5.97
N PHE A 81 -16.64 4.94 -7.08
CA PHE A 81 -18.01 5.41 -7.35
C PHE A 81 -19.04 4.59 -6.59
N GLY A 82 -18.70 3.36 -6.20
CA GLY A 82 -19.50 2.50 -5.34
C GLY A 82 -20.59 1.71 -6.05
N TYR A 83 -20.49 1.53 -7.36
CA TYR A 83 -21.38 0.62 -8.10
C TYR A 83 -20.94 -0.84 -8.02
N ASP A 84 -19.72 -1.11 -7.55
CA ASP A 84 -19.39 -2.38 -6.89
C ASP A 84 -19.40 -2.18 -5.35
N PRO A 85 -20.47 -2.60 -4.64
CA PRO A 85 -20.53 -2.42 -3.20
C PRO A 85 -19.51 -3.28 -2.44
N ILE A 86 -19.13 -4.46 -2.94
CA ILE A 86 -18.11 -5.32 -2.32
C ILE A 86 -16.73 -4.68 -2.54
N GLY A 87 -16.42 -4.34 -3.79
CA GLY A 87 -15.17 -3.67 -4.16
C GLY A 87 -14.97 -2.35 -3.41
N ARG A 88 -16.04 -1.56 -3.19
CA ARG A 88 -15.98 -0.32 -2.42
C ARG A 88 -15.46 -0.54 -0.99
N TRP A 89 -15.99 -1.54 -0.27
CA TRP A 89 -15.55 -1.85 1.09
C TRP A 89 -14.13 -2.39 1.12
N GLN A 90 -13.83 -3.38 0.27
CA GLN A 90 -12.52 -3.99 0.18
C GLN A 90 -11.45 -2.95 -0.18
N PHE A 91 -11.63 -2.26 -1.31
CA PHE A 91 -10.61 -1.39 -1.87
C PHE A 91 -10.37 -0.16 -0.99
N PHE A 92 -11.40 0.37 -0.32
CA PHE A 92 -11.20 1.45 0.65
C PHE A 92 -10.34 1.00 1.83
N SER A 93 -10.66 -0.16 2.43
CA SER A 93 -9.87 -0.73 3.52
C SER A 93 -8.42 -0.98 3.08
N PHE A 94 -8.24 -1.62 1.93
CA PHE A 94 -6.95 -1.93 1.34
C PHE A 94 -6.09 -0.68 1.14
N LEU A 95 -6.64 0.37 0.52
CA LEU A 95 -5.90 1.60 0.27
C LEU A 95 -5.55 2.34 1.55
N VAL A 96 -6.36 2.25 2.61
CA VAL A 96 -5.98 2.82 3.90
C VAL A 96 -4.79 2.05 4.51
N ASP A 97 -4.77 0.72 4.39
CA ASP A 97 -3.67 -0.14 4.85
C ASP A 97 -2.36 0.08 4.07
N LEU A 98 -2.42 0.53 2.81
CA LEU A 98 -1.23 0.95 2.06
C LEU A 98 -0.47 2.08 2.74
N GLY A 99 -1.12 2.95 3.51
CA GLY A 99 -0.47 4.06 4.20
C GLY A 99 0.64 3.59 5.15
N PRO A 100 0.32 2.76 6.16
CA PRO A 100 1.30 2.08 7.00
C PRO A 100 2.37 1.29 6.21
N PHE A 101 1.96 0.55 5.17
CA PHE A 101 2.88 -0.28 4.39
C PHE A 101 3.93 0.58 3.67
N TYR A 102 3.49 1.59 2.93
CA TYR A 102 4.36 2.56 2.28
C TYR A 102 5.27 3.28 3.27
N ALA A 103 4.73 3.78 4.38
CA ALA A 103 5.53 4.51 5.35
C ALA A 103 6.67 3.63 5.93
N ILE A 104 6.38 2.38 6.27
CA ILE A 104 7.38 1.45 6.79
C ILE A 104 8.39 1.09 5.70
N TRP A 105 7.97 0.72 4.51
CA TRP A 105 8.90 0.37 3.43
C TRP A 105 9.78 1.53 3.01
N ILE A 106 9.26 2.76 3.00
CA ILE A 106 10.05 3.97 2.77
C ILE A 106 11.04 4.21 3.92
N LEU A 107 10.70 3.89 5.17
CA LEU A 107 11.66 3.97 6.26
C LEU A 107 12.75 2.90 6.13
N GLU A 108 12.40 1.69 5.72
CA GLU A 108 13.34 0.61 5.45
C GLU A 108 14.27 0.93 4.27
N SER A 109 13.72 1.52 3.20
CA SER A 109 14.44 1.95 2.00
C SER A 109 15.57 2.93 2.34
N THR A 110 15.42 3.71 3.41
CA THR A 110 16.44 4.66 3.88
C THR A 110 17.56 4.04 4.74
N ARG A 111 17.53 2.74 5.02
CA ARG A 111 18.59 2.08 5.80
C ARG A 111 19.89 2.00 5.02
N GLY A 112 21.02 2.09 5.73
CA GLY A 112 22.36 1.97 5.13
C GLY A 112 22.60 0.64 4.40
N ALA A 113 21.93 -0.43 4.82
CA ALA A 113 21.99 -1.72 4.12
C ALA A 113 21.42 -1.68 2.69
N ASN A 114 20.54 -0.73 2.40
CA ASN A 114 19.97 -0.52 1.08
C ASN A 114 20.77 0.49 0.26
N SER A 115 21.80 1.15 0.81
CA SER A 115 22.62 2.10 0.06
C SER A 115 23.17 1.46 -1.22
N TRP A 116 23.11 2.22 -2.32
CA TRP A 116 23.50 1.78 -3.67
C TRP A 116 22.61 0.72 -4.32
N THR A 117 21.44 0.45 -3.75
CA THR A 117 20.40 -0.37 -4.40
C THR A 117 19.32 0.54 -4.99
N PRO A 118 18.55 0.08 -6.00
CA PRO A 118 17.37 0.79 -6.49
C PRO A 118 16.30 1.03 -5.40
N ALA A 119 16.34 0.24 -4.33
CA ALA A 119 15.47 0.40 -3.17
C ALA A 119 15.97 1.48 -2.19
N TYR A 120 17.05 2.22 -2.46
CA TYR A 120 17.49 3.29 -1.57
C TYR A 120 16.72 4.58 -1.82
N MET A 121 16.09 5.14 -0.78
CA MET A 121 15.55 6.50 -0.83
C MET A 121 16.33 7.43 0.09
N TYR A 122 16.54 8.66 -0.35
CA TYR A 122 17.20 9.65 0.47
C TYR A 122 16.32 10.06 1.65
N ARG A 123 16.85 9.91 2.86
CA ARG A 123 16.13 10.25 4.10
C ARG A 123 16.04 11.76 4.27
N HIS A 124 14.86 12.32 4.04
CA HIS A 124 14.49 13.62 4.60
C HIS A 124 13.38 13.43 5.66
N ALA A 125 13.20 14.45 6.50
CA ALA A 125 12.28 14.39 7.65
C ALA A 125 10.79 14.38 7.27
N LEU A 126 10.48 14.53 5.98
CA LEU A 126 9.11 14.73 5.49
C LEU A 126 8.44 13.47 4.93
N LEU A 127 9.17 12.37 4.72
CA LEU A 127 8.62 11.15 4.12
C LEU A 127 7.36 10.64 4.82
N VAL A 128 7.44 10.32 6.11
CA VAL A 128 6.29 9.79 6.87
C VAL A 128 5.17 10.82 7.05
N PRO A 129 5.43 12.10 7.36
CA PRO A 129 4.35 13.10 7.41
C PRO A 129 3.63 13.26 6.07
N LEU A 130 4.36 13.21 4.94
CA LEU A 130 3.76 13.29 3.61
C LEU A 130 2.92 12.07 3.30
N VAL A 131 3.34 10.86 3.70
CA VAL A 131 2.48 9.67 3.61
C VAL A 131 1.22 9.89 4.45
N LEU A 132 1.35 10.25 5.73
CA LEU A 132 0.20 10.45 6.63
C LEU A 132 -0.81 11.47 6.11
N VAL A 133 -0.34 12.58 5.52
CA VAL A 133 -1.25 13.63 5.05
C VAL A 133 -1.73 13.38 3.63
N LEU A 134 -0.81 13.23 2.66
CA LEU A 134 -1.17 13.16 1.24
C LEU A 134 -1.89 11.86 0.91
N HIS A 135 -1.37 10.71 1.35
CA HIS A 135 -2.00 9.42 1.06
C HIS A 135 -3.39 9.35 1.69
N THR A 136 -3.51 9.66 2.99
CA THR A 136 -4.80 9.60 3.68
C THR A 136 -5.80 10.59 3.09
N ALA A 137 -5.43 11.85 2.84
CA ALA A 137 -6.35 12.84 2.30
C ALA A 137 -6.87 12.43 0.91
N VAL A 138 -5.98 11.95 0.04
CA VAL A 138 -6.35 11.55 -1.32
C VAL A 138 -7.24 10.30 -1.32
N VAL A 139 -6.92 9.28 -0.51
CA VAL A 139 -7.77 8.08 -0.39
C VAL A 139 -9.16 8.44 0.14
N PHE A 140 -9.26 9.25 1.19
CA PHE A 140 -10.57 9.67 1.71
C PHE A 140 -11.33 10.55 0.70
N GLY A 141 -10.64 11.44 -0.02
CA GLY A 141 -11.24 12.22 -1.11
C GLY A 141 -11.82 11.32 -2.20
N MET A 142 -11.11 10.27 -2.59
CA MET A 142 -11.52 9.32 -3.62
C MET A 142 -12.81 8.57 -3.27
N PHE A 143 -13.07 8.29 -2.00
CA PHE A 143 -14.28 7.55 -1.60
C PHE A 143 -15.41 8.43 -1.08
N PHE A 144 -15.09 9.54 -0.41
CA PHE A 144 -16.08 10.33 0.33
C PHE A 144 -16.36 11.71 -0.25
N ALA A 145 -15.67 12.13 -1.33
CA ALA A 145 -16.06 13.35 -2.00
C ALA A 145 -17.54 13.29 -2.45
N PRO A 146 -18.27 14.42 -2.40
CA PRO A 146 -19.72 14.42 -2.54
C PRO A 146 -20.19 14.10 -3.97
N THR A 147 -19.39 14.45 -4.98
CA THR A 147 -19.72 14.19 -6.40
C THR A 147 -18.81 13.14 -7.00
N LEU A 148 -19.29 12.46 -8.05
CA LEU A 148 -18.55 11.39 -8.72
C LEU A 148 -17.33 11.94 -9.47
N GLU A 149 -17.45 13.14 -10.04
CA GLU A 149 -16.35 13.86 -10.70
C GLU A 149 -15.25 14.21 -9.69
N SER A 150 -15.63 14.61 -8.47
CA SER A 150 -14.68 14.90 -7.41
C SER A 150 -13.94 13.63 -6.98
N ARG A 151 -14.65 12.51 -6.82
CA ARG A 151 -14.03 11.20 -6.53
C ARG A 151 -13.08 10.76 -7.63
N HIS A 152 -13.47 10.97 -8.89
CA HIS A 152 -12.64 10.70 -10.05
C HIS A 152 -11.37 11.53 -10.06
N TYR A 153 -11.46 12.83 -9.77
CA TYR A 153 -10.29 13.71 -9.61
C TYR A 153 -9.33 13.18 -8.54
N TRP A 154 -9.85 12.73 -7.39
CA TRP A 154 -9.01 12.16 -6.34
C TRP A 154 -8.39 10.81 -6.73
N ALA A 155 -9.06 9.99 -7.56
CA ALA A 155 -8.47 8.78 -8.12
C ALA A 155 -7.27 9.10 -9.02
N TRP A 156 -7.39 10.11 -9.89
CA TRP A 156 -6.26 10.62 -10.67
C TRP A 156 -5.12 11.14 -9.79
N ALA A 157 -5.45 11.89 -8.73
CA ALA A 157 -4.45 12.39 -7.79
C ALA A 157 -3.72 11.25 -7.07
N TRP A 158 -4.43 10.15 -6.79
CA TRP A 158 -3.92 8.99 -6.06
C TRP A 158 -2.81 8.24 -6.80
N GLU A 159 -2.94 8.03 -8.12
CA GLU A 159 -1.95 7.28 -8.92
C GLU A 159 -0.51 7.78 -8.75
N LEU A 160 -0.35 9.09 -8.65
CA LEU A 160 0.95 9.74 -8.54
C LEU A 160 1.34 10.08 -7.09
N VAL A 161 0.58 9.65 -6.08
CA VAL A 161 0.90 9.88 -4.66
C VAL A 161 2.35 9.48 -4.31
N PRO A 162 2.88 8.31 -4.71
CA PRO A 162 4.28 7.97 -4.43
C PRO A 162 5.27 8.99 -5.02
N MET A 163 4.98 9.49 -6.23
CA MET A 163 5.78 10.52 -6.89
C MET A 163 5.69 11.86 -6.15
N TRP A 164 4.48 12.28 -5.79
CA TRP A 164 4.24 13.52 -5.03
C TRP A 164 4.91 13.50 -3.66
N ILE A 165 4.88 12.36 -2.96
CA ILE A 165 5.60 12.15 -1.70
C ILE A 165 7.10 12.31 -1.92
N GLY A 166 7.66 11.69 -2.98
CA GLY A 166 9.07 11.80 -3.32
C GLY A 166 9.50 13.24 -3.61
N ILE A 167 8.78 13.93 -4.51
CA ILE A 167 9.04 15.32 -4.89
C ILE A 167 8.89 16.24 -3.68
N GLY A 168 7.77 16.14 -2.95
CA GLY A 168 7.50 16.95 -1.76
C GLY A 168 8.56 16.75 -0.68
N ASN A 169 9.10 15.53 -0.54
CA ASN A 169 10.14 15.24 0.42
C ASN A 169 11.48 15.91 0.06
N ILE A 170 11.84 15.93 -1.22
CA ILE A 170 13.06 16.61 -1.71
C ILE A 170 12.90 18.12 -1.58
N LEU A 171 11.84 18.69 -2.15
CA LEU A 171 11.61 20.14 -2.17
C LEU A 171 11.42 20.69 -0.76
N GLY A 172 10.63 20.02 0.08
CA GLY A 172 10.44 20.41 1.46
C GLY A 172 11.72 20.27 2.29
N GLY A 173 12.53 19.24 2.03
CA GLY A 173 13.85 19.09 2.64
C GLY A 173 14.81 20.24 2.29
N GLN A 174 14.81 20.66 1.03
CA GLN A 174 15.58 21.83 0.56
C GLN A 174 15.07 23.13 1.18
N ALA A 175 13.75 23.34 1.21
CA ALA A 175 13.13 24.52 1.79
C ALA A 175 13.45 24.65 3.30
N ILE A 176 13.34 23.57 4.07
CA ILE A 176 13.70 23.55 5.50
C ILE A 176 15.18 23.94 5.69
N ARG A 177 16.07 23.44 4.82
CA ARG A 177 17.50 23.78 4.86
C ARG A 177 17.74 25.26 4.55
N LEU A 178 17.09 25.79 3.52
CA LEU A 178 17.24 27.19 3.11
C LEU A 178 16.68 28.17 4.14
N LEU A 179 15.55 27.83 4.76
CA LEU A 179 14.87 28.68 5.75
C LEU A 179 15.48 28.59 7.16
N GLY A 180 16.53 27.77 7.35
CA GLY A 180 17.18 27.62 8.66
C GLY A 180 16.25 27.09 9.76
N VAL A 181 15.15 26.45 9.39
CA VAL A 181 14.15 25.96 10.34
C VAL A 181 14.79 24.88 11.20
N LYS A 182 14.88 25.12 12.51
CA LYS A 182 15.39 24.13 13.46
C LYS A 182 14.54 22.86 13.33
N ARG A 183 15.20 21.72 13.12
CA ARG A 183 14.60 20.37 12.86
C ARG A 183 13.62 19.85 13.93
N ARG A 184 13.21 20.64 14.91
CA ARG A 184 12.24 20.28 15.95
C ARG A 184 10.81 20.07 15.42
N ILE A 185 10.51 20.40 14.16
CA ILE A 185 9.15 20.33 13.60
C ILE A 185 8.73 18.90 13.19
N SER A 186 9.64 17.94 13.10
CA SER A 186 9.25 16.56 12.79
C SER A 186 8.77 15.87 14.07
N ALA A 187 7.44 15.68 14.23
CA ALA A 187 6.96 14.69 15.18
C ALA A 187 7.66 13.37 14.89
N SER A 188 8.04 12.62 15.94
CA SER A 188 8.78 11.37 15.78
C SER A 188 8.12 10.50 14.70
N PRO A 189 8.84 10.02 13.67
CA PRO A 189 8.29 9.15 12.64
C PRO A 189 7.47 7.98 13.21
N ARG A 190 7.82 7.54 14.43
CA ARG A 190 7.08 6.54 15.21
C ARG A 190 5.66 7.00 15.58
N LEU A 191 5.48 8.23 16.04
CA LEU A 191 4.15 8.77 16.37
C LEU A 191 3.27 8.86 15.12
N MET A 192 3.87 9.24 13.99
CA MET A 192 3.14 9.31 12.71
C MET A 192 2.77 7.93 12.18
N LEU A 193 3.65 6.93 12.33
CA LEU A 193 3.34 5.53 12.05
C LEU A 193 2.22 5.00 12.96
N VAL A 194 2.23 5.35 14.24
CA VAL A 194 1.12 5.01 15.15
C VAL A 194 -0.18 5.66 14.67
N GLY A 195 -0.14 6.92 14.23
CA GLY A 195 -1.28 7.59 13.61
C GLY A 195 -1.84 6.83 12.39
N LEU A 196 -0.97 6.45 11.46
CA LEU A 196 -1.33 5.61 10.30
C LEU A 196 -1.94 4.27 10.73
N GLY A 197 -1.35 3.61 11.73
CA GLY A 197 -1.86 2.35 12.28
C GLY A 197 -3.22 2.50 12.95
N LEU A 198 -3.49 3.61 13.64
CA LEU A 198 -4.79 3.89 14.25
C LEU A 198 -5.87 4.19 13.20
N ILE A 199 -5.51 4.88 12.11
CA ILE A 199 -6.43 5.11 10.99
C ILE A 199 -6.80 3.78 10.34
N SER A 200 -5.80 2.93 10.05
CA SER A 200 -6.00 1.56 9.54
C SER A 200 -6.89 0.72 10.46
N LEU A 201 -6.60 0.70 11.77
CA LEU A 201 -7.42 0.02 12.77
C LEU A 201 -8.87 0.52 12.77
N GLY A 202 -9.06 1.84 12.70
CA GLY A 202 -10.39 2.44 12.69
C GLY A 202 -11.20 2.05 11.46
N VAL A 203 -10.58 2.07 10.28
CA VAL A 203 -11.23 1.68 9.02
C VAL A 203 -11.51 0.18 9.00
N TRP A 204 -10.57 -0.66 9.43
CA TRP A 204 -10.79 -2.11 9.55
C TRP A 204 -11.94 -2.43 10.50
N GLY A 205 -11.95 -1.83 11.69
CA GLY A 205 -13.02 -2.00 12.67
C GLY A 205 -14.38 -1.54 12.12
N TYR A 206 -14.41 -0.42 11.39
CA TYR A 206 -15.61 0.03 10.70
C TYR A 206 -16.08 -0.98 9.64
N THR A 207 -15.17 -1.52 8.82
CA THR A 207 -15.48 -2.57 7.85
C THR A 207 -16.07 -3.82 8.52
N LEU A 208 -15.46 -4.31 9.61
CA LEU A 208 -15.96 -5.49 10.33
C LEU A 208 -17.33 -5.28 11.00
N LEU A 209 -17.59 -4.07 11.50
CA LEU A 209 -18.81 -3.77 12.24
C LEU A 209 -19.99 -3.42 11.34
N TYR A 210 -19.74 -2.80 10.18
CA TYR A 210 -20.79 -2.19 9.35
C TYR A 210 -20.89 -2.75 7.93
N SER A 211 -19.91 -3.50 7.44
CA SER A 211 -20.06 -4.16 6.14
C SER A 211 -21.11 -5.27 6.22
N PRO A 212 -22.05 -5.35 5.26
CA PRO A 212 -22.99 -6.47 5.18
C PRO A 212 -22.36 -7.75 4.60
N TYR A 213 -21.08 -7.71 4.22
CA TYR A 213 -20.37 -8.80 3.55
C TYR A 213 -19.41 -9.50 4.50
N SER A 214 -19.23 -10.81 4.32
CA SER A 214 -18.24 -11.58 5.07
C SER A 214 -16.81 -11.16 4.74
N ILE A 215 -15.87 -11.35 5.66
CA ILE A 215 -14.42 -11.13 5.41
C ILE A 215 -13.97 -11.89 4.17
N GLY A 216 -14.44 -13.13 3.98
CA GLY A 216 -14.04 -13.93 2.83
C GLY A 216 -14.54 -13.37 1.51
N THR A 217 -15.77 -12.85 1.48
CA THR A 217 -16.33 -12.16 0.30
C THR A 217 -15.59 -10.87 -0.01
N LEU A 218 -15.18 -10.14 1.03
CA LEU A 218 -14.46 -8.87 0.86
C LEU A 218 -13.04 -9.10 0.37
N PHE A 219 -12.27 -9.99 0.99
CA PHE A 219 -10.81 -9.98 0.87
C PHE A 219 -10.21 -11.18 0.13
N PHE A 220 -10.97 -12.26 -0.12
CA PHE A 220 -10.44 -13.41 -0.87
C PHE A 220 -10.96 -13.42 -2.32
N PRO A 221 -10.05 -13.49 -3.32
CA PRO A 221 -10.45 -13.57 -4.71
C PRO A 221 -11.12 -14.90 -5.01
N GLU A 222 -12.22 -14.84 -5.75
CA GLU A 222 -12.85 -16.04 -6.30
C GLU A 222 -11.93 -16.73 -7.31
N ALA A 223 -11.87 -18.06 -7.25
CA ALA A 223 -11.12 -18.86 -8.21
C ALA A 223 -11.77 -18.81 -9.60
N GLY A 224 -10.94 -18.80 -10.65
CA GLY A 224 -11.38 -18.85 -12.04
C GLY A 224 -11.52 -17.48 -12.73
N PRO A 225 -11.92 -17.47 -14.02
CA PRO A 225 -12.08 -16.24 -14.80
C PRO A 225 -13.33 -15.47 -14.41
N GLN A 226 -13.20 -14.14 -14.23
CA GLN A 226 -14.33 -13.27 -13.87
C GLN A 226 -14.84 -12.48 -15.10
N PRO A 227 -16.15 -12.36 -15.34
CA PRO A 227 -16.67 -11.64 -16.49
C PRO A 227 -16.80 -10.13 -16.25
N GLY A 228 -16.56 -9.34 -17.29
CA GLY A 228 -16.76 -7.89 -17.27
C GLY A 228 -15.80 -7.13 -16.37
N LEU A 229 -15.88 -5.79 -16.43
CA LEU A 229 -14.97 -4.90 -15.71
C LEU A 229 -15.12 -5.01 -14.19
N VAL A 230 -16.35 -5.05 -13.68
CA VAL A 230 -16.62 -5.01 -12.22
C VAL A 230 -16.06 -6.22 -11.50
N LEU A 231 -16.47 -7.44 -11.88
CA LEU A 231 -16.05 -8.65 -11.17
C LEU A 231 -14.56 -8.93 -11.37
N HIS A 232 -14.03 -8.64 -12.56
CA HIS A 232 -12.60 -8.78 -12.81
C HIS A 232 -11.77 -7.80 -11.99
N THR A 233 -12.17 -6.53 -11.93
CA THR A 233 -11.50 -5.52 -11.08
C THR A 233 -11.52 -5.91 -9.61
N ARG A 234 -12.65 -6.41 -9.09
CA ARG A 234 -12.74 -6.88 -7.72
C ARG A 234 -11.72 -7.99 -7.44
N LYS A 235 -11.67 -9.00 -8.30
CA LYS A 235 -10.69 -10.08 -8.20
C LYS A 235 -9.26 -9.54 -8.26
N THR A 236 -8.98 -8.59 -9.13
CA THR A 236 -7.67 -7.93 -9.22
C THR A 236 -7.27 -7.31 -7.89
N PHE A 237 -8.12 -6.45 -7.31
CA PHE A 237 -7.78 -5.75 -6.07
C PHE A 237 -7.69 -6.68 -4.87
N GLN A 238 -8.54 -7.71 -4.79
CA GLN A 238 -8.42 -8.76 -3.78
C GLN A 238 -7.10 -9.54 -3.92
N SER A 239 -6.69 -9.85 -5.15
CA SER A 239 -5.44 -10.58 -5.40
C SER A 239 -4.22 -9.73 -5.06
N ASP A 240 -4.24 -8.44 -5.41
CA ASP A 240 -3.20 -7.47 -5.07
C ASP A 240 -3.05 -7.33 -3.56
N GLU A 241 -4.15 -7.13 -2.83
CA GLU A 241 -4.14 -7.03 -1.38
C GLU A 241 -3.60 -8.30 -0.70
N VAL A 242 -4.06 -9.48 -1.12
CA VAL A 242 -3.57 -10.75 -0.56
C VAL A 242 -2.08 -10.93 -0.86
N GLY A 243 -1.65 -10.69 -2.10
CA GLY A 243 -0.25 -10.80 -2.48
C GLY A 243 0.64 -9.86 -1.68
N LEU A 244 0.20 -8.61 -1.54
CA LEU A 244 0.87 -7.59 -0.75
C LEU A 244 0.96 -7.97 0.73
N CYS A 245 -0.14 -8.40 1.35
CA CYS A 245 -0.17 -8.78 2.75
C CYS A 245 0.73 -9.99 3.01
N VAL A 246 0.65 -11.04 2.18
CA VAL A 246 1.47 -12.24 2.31
C VAL A 246 2.95 -11.89 2.20
N ALA A 247 3.35 -11.11 1.19
CA ALA A 247 4.73 -10.66 1.03
C ALA A 247 5.18 -9.83 2.25
N THR A 248 4.36 -8.91 2.72
CA THR A 248 4.68 -8.02 3.85
C THR A 248 4.90 -8.80 5.15
N PHE A 249 3.99 -9.70 5.50
CA PHE A 249 4.10 -10.50 6.71
C PHE A 249 5.23 -11.54 6.62
N LEU A 250 5.46 -12.12 5.44
CA LEU A 250 6.60 -13.02 5.23
C LEU A 250 7.93 -12.29 5.44
N TRP A 251 8.07 -11.08 4.89
CA TRP A 251 9.25 -10.24 5.11
C TRP A 251 9.47 -9.94 6.60
N LEU A 252 8.39 -9.68 7.34
CA LEU A 252 8.48 -9.42 8.76
C LEU A 252 8.90 -10.67 9.54
N VAL A 253 8.32 -11.84 9.25
CA VAL A 253 8.74 -13.12 9.84
C VAL A 253 10.22 -13.40 9.57
N TYR A 254 10.69 -13.19 8.34
CA TYR A 254 12.11 -13.34 8.00
C TYR A 254 13.00 -12.36 8.75
N SER A 255 12.54 -11.12 8.94
CA SER A 255 13.27 -10.13 9.74
C SER A 255 13.44 -10.58 11.19
N TYR A 256 12.42 -11.23 11.77
CA TYR A 256 12.51 -11.81 13.12
C TYR A 256 13.37 -13.07 13.17
N LEU A 257 13.33 -13.89 12.12
CA LEU A 257 14.21 -15.06 11.98
C LEU A 257 15.68 -14.65 11.95
N ASP A 258 16.01 -13.58 11.21
CA ASP A 258 17.36 -13.01 11.18
C ASP A 258 17.81 -12.54 12.58
N LEU A 259 16.92 -11.87 13.33
CA LEU A 259 17.20 -11.48 14.72
C LEU A 259 17.40 -12.69 15.64
N TYR A 260 16.61 -13.74 15.46
CA TYR A 260 16.70 -14.97 16.25
C TYR A 260 18.01 -15.70 15.98
N ILE A 261 18.39 -15.86 14.70
CA ILE A 261 19.67 -16.48 14.30
C ILE A 261 20.86 -15.68 14.83
N ALA A 262 20.74 -14.35 14.88
CA ALA A 262 21.75 -13.47 15.45
C ALA A 262 21.81 -13.52 17.00
N GLY A 263 20.93 -14.26 17.66
CA GLY A 263 20.85 -14.35 19.13
C GLY A 263 20.30 -13.08 19.80
N LEU A 264 19.68 -12.18 19.04
CA LEU A 264 19.17 -10.89 19.54
C LEU A 264 17.76 -11.01 20.13
N VAL A 265 17.02 -12.07 19.78
CA VAL A 265 15.69 -12.36 20.32
C VAL A 265 15.55 -13.85 20.60
N GLY A 266 14.65 -14.20 21.54
CA GLY A 266 14.29 -15.59 21.81
C GLY A 266 13.18 -16.11 20.88
N ILE A 267 12.89 -17.41 21.01
CA ILE A 267 11.85 -18.12 20.23
C ILE A 267 10.47 -17.46 20.36
N SER A 268 10.15 -16.85 21.51
CA SER A 268 8.89 -16.14 21.75
C SER A 268 8.66 -14.98 20.77
N SER A 269 9.71 -14.26 20.39
CA SER A 269 9.60 -13.17 19.41
C SER A 269 9.37 -13.69 17.99
N LEU A 270 9.93 -14.85 17.66
CA LEU A 270 9.68 -15.51 16.38
C LEU A 270 8.24 -16.04 16.32
N LEU A 271 7.75 -16.67 17.40
CA LEU A 271 6.34 -17.09 17.53
C LEU A 271 5.40 -15.89 17.39
N PHE A 272 5.71 -14.77 18.04
CA PHE A 272 4.96 -13.52 17.90
C PHE A 272 4.86 -13.10 16.43
N ALA A 273 5.98 -13.07 15.69
CA ALA A 273 5.99 -12.70 14.28
C ALA A 273 5.15 -13.65 13.41
N MET A 274 5.21 -14.96 13.68
CA MET A 274 4.43 -15.97 12.97
C MET A 274 2.92 -15.87 13.24
N LEU A 275 2.50 -15.31 14.38
CA LEU A 275 1.09 -15.10 14.72
C LEU A 275 0.52 -13.79 14.15
N LEU A 276 1.33 -12.89 13.61
CA LEU A 276 0.87 -11.60 13.06
C LEU A 276 -0.23 -11.75 11.98
N PRO A 277 -0.18 -12.71 11.04
CA PRO A 277 -1.28 -12.88 10.09
C PRO A 277 -2.65 -13.15 10.75
N ILE A 278 -2.67 -13.82 11.91
CA ILE A 278 -3.89 -14.06 12.69
C ILE A 278 -4.34 -12.75 13.35
N VAL A 279 -3.39 -11.98 13.89
CA VAL A 279 -3.66 -10.65 14.48
C VAL A 279 -4.24 -9.70 13.42
N ALA A 280 -3.77 -9.78 12.16
CA ALA A 280 -4.27 -8.97 11.05
C ALA A 280 -5.77 -9.15 10.80
N VAL A 281 -6.31 -10.35 11.00
CA VAL A 281 -7.77 -10.58 10.90
C VAL A 281 -8.53 -9.80 11.96
N CYS A 282 -7.96 -9.63 13.16
CA CYS A 282 -8.61 -8.96 14.28
C CYS A 282 -8.54 -7.44 14.22
N ILE A 283 -7.37 -6.89 13.89
CA ILE A 283 -7.10 -5.43 14.02
C ILE A 283 -6.76 -4.75 12.69
N GLY A 284 -6.72 -5.49 11.59
CA GLY A 284 -6.40 -5.00 10.26
C GLY A 284 -4.93 -5.23 9.88
N PRO A 285 -4.65 -5.47 8.58
CA PRO A 285 -3.29 -5.65 8.05
C PRO A 285 -2.35 -4.48 8.36
N GLY A 286 -2.78 -3.23 8.11
CA GLY A 286 -1.95 -2.04 8.30
C GLY A 286 -1.52 -1.84 9.76
N ALA A 287 -2.48 -1.87 10.69
CA ALA A 287 -2.23 -1.75 12.12
C ALA A 287 -1.34 -2.87 12.66
N THR A 288 -1.56 -4.11 12.21
CA THR A 288 -0.74 -5.27 12.58
C THR A 288 0.69 -5.13 12.07
N PHE A 289 0.88 -4.62 10.87
CA PHE A 289 2.22 -4.38 10.34
C PHE A 289 2.97 -3.32 11.14
N VAL A 290 2.31 -2.22 11.54
CA VAL A 290 2.88 -1.23 12.45
C VAL A 290 3.27 -1.86 13.78
N LEU A 291 2.39 -2.67 14.38
CA LEU A 291 2.65 -3.35 15.65
C LEU A 291 3.91 -4.23 15.56
N GLY A 292 3.95 -5.11 14.57
CA GLY A 292 5.06 -6.06 14.41
C GLY A 292 6.37 -5.37 14.03
N TRP A 293 6.34 -4.37 13.14
CA TRP A 293 7.52 -3.58 12.81
C TRP A 293 8.04 -2.79 14.01
N TYR A 294 7.15 -2.16 14.78
CA TYR A 294 7.53 -1.37 15.94
C TYR A 294 8.11 -2.24 17.07
N ALA A 295 7.55 -3.43 17.31
CA ALA A 295 8.13 -4.40 18.23
C ALA A 295 9.55 -4.81 17.82
N ARG A 296 9.79 -5.00 16.52
CA ARG A 296 11.12 -5.29 15.98
C ARG A 296 12.09 -4.13 16.19
N GLU A 297 11.68 -2.89 15.95
CA GLU A 297 12.54 -1.71 16.14
C GLU A 297 12.97 -1.51 17.60
N ARG A 298 12.14 -1.91 18.56
CA ARG A 298 12.52 -1.84 19.98
C ARG A 298 13.72 -2.73 20.31
N VAL A 299 13.88 -3.86 19.63
CA VAL A 299 15.06 -4.73 19.77
C VAL A 299 16.31 -4.01 19.25
N PHE A 300 16.23 -3.32 18.11
CA PHE A 300 17.35 -2.55 17.59
C PHE A 300 17.73 -1.37 18.49
N ASP A 301 16.75 -0.74 19.14
CA ASP A 301 17.00 0.34 20.09
C ASP A 301 17.66 -0.14 21.39
N SER A 302 17.36 -1.34 21.87
CA SER A 302 18.00 -1.87 23.08
C SER A 302 19.48 -2.14 22.86
N ILE A 303 19.84 -2.67 21.68
CA ILE A 303 21.24 -2.98 21.32
C ILE A 303 22.12 -1.73 21.25
N LYS A 304 21.56 -0.57 20.85
CA LYS A 304 22.33 0.68 20.74
C LYS A 304 22.66 1.34 22.08
N LYS A 305 22.05 0.89 23.16
CA LYS A 305 22.26 1.47 24.50
C LYS A 305 23.34 0.74 25.30
N ASP A 306 23.79 -0.41 24.82
CA ASP A 306 24.92 -1.19 25.35
C ASP A 306 26.19 -0.90 24.54
#